data_AF-A0AAW1J629-F1
#
_entry.id   AF-A0AAW1J629-F1
#
_cell.length_a   1.000
_cell.length_b   1.000
_cell.length_c   1.000
_cell.angle_alpha   90.00
_cell.angle_beta   90.00
_cell.angle_gamma   90.00
#
_symmetry.space_group_name_H-M   'P 1'
#
loop_
_entity.id
_entity.type
_entity.pdbx_description
1 polymer ?
#
loop_
_entity_poly.entity_id
_entity_poly.type
_entity_poly.pdbx_seq_one_letter_code
_entity_poly.pdbx_strand_id
1 'polypeptide(L)' 'METAKAVCGKEALELLNCVTESNFDELKCLQFLQSLRQCVLSKKVKKFSLPEQKQQEGMEGSGTQS' A
#
# COMPACT_ATOMS: atom_id res chain seq x y z
N MET A 1 18.52 -2.38 13.06
CA MET A 1 17.56 -1.76 12.13
C MET A 1 16.33 -1.37 12.94
N GLU A 2 16.12 -0.08 13.20
CA GLU A 2 14.83 0.36 13.75
C GLU A 2 13.81 0.26 12.63
N THR A 3 12.90 -0.70 12.72
CA THR A 3 11.72 -0.72 11.88
C THR A 3 10.88 0.48 12.29
N ALA A 4 10.88 1.52 11.46
CA ALA A 4 9.91 2.61 11.58
C ALA A 4 8.53 1.95 11.65
N LYS A 5 7.87 2.05 12.81
CA LYS A 5 6.60 1.36 13.03
C LYS A 5 5.59 1.97 12.07
N ALA A 6 5.19 1.21 11.04
CA ALA A 6 4.22 1.65 10.06
C ALA A 6 2.91 1.98 10.78
N VAL A 7 2.62 3.28 10.93
CA VAL A 7 1.42 3.75 11.61
C VAL A 7 0.21 3.28 10.82
N CYS A 8 -0.70 2.56 11.50
CA CYS A 8 -1.88 1.91 10.90
C CYS A 8 -1.57 0.83 9.83
N GLY A 9 -0.34 0.29 9.83
CA GLY A 9 0.09 -0.68 8.83
C GLY A 9 -0.64 -2.02 8.92
N LYS A 10 -1.09 -2.42 10.12
CA LYS A 10 -1.85 -3.64 10.31
C LYS A 10 -3.21 -3.54 9.63
N GLU A 11 -3.94 -2.45 9.90
CA GLU A 11 -5.28 -2.21 9.36
C GLU A 11 -5.24 -2.05 7.84
N ALA A 12 -4.19 -1.41 7.32
CA ALA A 12 -3.96 -1.32 5.88
C ALA A 12 -3.72 -2.71 5.25
N LEU A 13 -2.91 -3.55 5.90
CA LEU A 13 -2.63 -4.90 5.43
C LEU A 13 -3.90 -5.78 5.45
N GLU A 14 -4.73 -5.67 6.49
CA GLU A 14 -6.00 -6.42 6.57
C GLU A 14 -6.96 -6.04 5.43
N LEU A 15 -7.08 -4.74 5.11
CA LEU A 15 -7.88 -4.28 3.97
C LEU A 15 -7.30 -4.78 2.64
N LEU A 16 -5.97 -4.69 2.46
CA LEU A 16 -5.30 -5.16 1.25
C LEU A 16 -5.47 -6.67 1.05
N ASN A 17 -5.35 -7.45 2.12
CA ASN A 17 -5.58 -8.88 2.04
C ASN A 17 -7.04 -9.18 1.69
N CYS A 18 -8.00 -8.45 2.27
CA CYS A 18 -9.42 -8.63 1.97
C CYS A 18 -9.74 -8.47 0.48
N VAL A 19 -9.18 -7.45 -0.19
CA VAL A 19 -9.43 -7.23 -1.63
C VAL A 19 -8.77 -8.26 -2.54
N THR A 20 -7.81 -9.04 -2.02
CA THR A 20 -7.18 -10.15 -2.75
C THR A 20 -7.91 -11.48 -2.58
N GLU A 21 -8.90 -11.56 -1.70
CA GLU A 21 -9.66 -12.79 -1.48
C GLU A 21 -10.48 -13.16 -2.72
N SER A 22 -10.40 -14.44 -3.13
CA SER A 22 -11.11 -14.95 -4.31
C SER A 22 -12.63 -14.85 -4.17
N ASN A 23 -13.15 -14.99 -2.94
CA ASN A 23 -14.56 -14.80 -2.60
C ASN A 23 -14.74 -13.39 -2.02
N PHE A 24 -14.65 -12.39 -2.89
CA PHE A 24 -14.74 -11.00 -2.46
C PHE A 24 -16.07 -10.70 -1.75
N ASP A 25 -15.96 -10.23 -0.51
CA ASP A 25 -17.07 -9.76 0.32
C ASP A 25 -16.87 -8.28 0.60
N GLU A 26 -17.66 -7.45 -0.09
CA GLU A 26 -17.59 -5.99 0.02
C GLU A 26 -17.86 -5.51 1.45
N LEU A 27 -18.83 -6.10 2.16
CA LEU A 27 -19.20 -5.69 3.51
C LEU A 27 -18.09 -6.03 4.51
N LYS A 28 -17.41 -7.16 4.32
CA LYS A 28 -16.21 -7.53 5.09
C LYS A 28 -15.08 -6.54 4.84
N CYS A 29 -14.77 -6.20 3.58
CA CYS A 29 -13.70 -5.26 3.29
C CYS A 29 -14.03 -3.84 3.78
N LEU A 30 -15.31 -3.46 3.77
CA LEU A 30 -15.79 -2.18 4.31
C LEU A 30 -15.54 -2.08 5.82
N GLN A 31 -15.63 -3.18 6.57
CA GLN A 31 -15.27 -3.20 8.00
C GLN A 31 -13.77 -2.92 8.22
N PHE A 32 -12.89 -3.53 7.41
CA PHE A 32 -11.46 -3.25 7.48
C PHE A 32 -11.12 -1.80 7.09
N LEU A 33 -11.82 -1.24 6.10
CA LEU A 33 -11.69 0.17 5.75
C LEU A 33 -12.08 1.10 6.91
N GLN A 34 -13.17 0.79 7.62
CA GLN A 34 -13.58 1.57 8.78
C GLN A 34 -12.53 1.51 9.90
N SER A 35 -11.97 0.32 10.17
CA SER A 35 -10.87 0.14 11.13
C SER A 35 -9.65 0.99 10.77
N LEU A 36 -9.22 0.93 9.50
CA LEU A 36 -8.11 1.75 8.98
C LEU A 36 -8.39 3.25 9.15
N ARG A 37 -9.60 3.71 8.81
CA ARG A 37 -10.00 5.11 8.97
C ARG A 37 -9.92 5.54 10.43
N GLN A 38 -10.39 4.72 11.36
CA GLN A 38 -10.32 5.01 12.80
C GLN A 38 -8.87 5.14 13.27
N CYS A 39 -7.98 4.23 12.85
CA CYS A 39 -6.57 4.33 13.20
C CYS A 39 -5.94 5.63 12.67
N VAL A 40 -6.15 5.96 11.39
CA VAL A 40 -5.58 7.15 10.75
C VAL A 40 -6.01 8.45 11.45
N LEU A 41 -7.29 8.55 11.79
CA LEU A 41 -7.83 9.70 12.52
C LEU A 41 -7.27 9.78 13.94
N SER A 42 -7.23 8.64 14.65
CA SER A 42 -6.70 8.56 16.02
C SER A 42 -5.20 8.91 16.09
N LYS A 43 -4.42 8.46 15.11
CA LYS A 43 -2.97 8.71 15.03
C LYS A 43 -2.60 10.01 14.31
N LYS A 44 -3.60 10.79 13.85
CA LYS A 44 -3.42 12.06 13.14
C LYS A 44 -2.45 11.94 11.95
N VAL A 45 -2.55 10.84 11.19
CA VAL A 45 -1.69 10.64 10.02
C VAL A 45 -2.07 11.65 8.95
N LYS A 46 -1.12 12.52 8.57
CA LYS A 46 -1.41 13.67 7.70
C LYS A 46 -1.33 13.37 6.21
N LYS A 47 -0.61 12.31 5.80
CA LYS A 47 -0.50 11.77 4.43
C LYS A 47 0.39 10.53 4.39
N PHE A 48 0.11 9.64 3.45
CA PHE A 48 1.04 8.59 3.01
C PHE A 48 1.61 9.00 1.65
N SER A 49 2.88 8.69 1.41
CA SER A 49 3.52 8.86 0.11
C SER A 49 4.21 7.56 -0.23
N LEU A 50 4.01 7.08 -1.46
CA LEU A 50 4.88 6.03 -1.98
C LEU A 50 6.26 6.67 -2.22
N PRO A 51 7.36 6.02 -1.81
CA PRO A 51 8.68 6.48 -2.20
C PRO A 51 8.73 6.52 -3.72
N GLU A 52 9.11 7.68 -4.28
CA GLU A 52 9.28 7.83 -5.71
C GLU A 52 10.33 6.81 -6.18
N GLN A 53 9.94 5.91 -7.08
CA GLN A 53 10.90 5.01 -7.69
C GLN A 53 11.84 5.88 -8.54
N LYS A 54 13.05 6.12 -8.03
CA LYS A 54 14.11 6.73 -8.80
C LYS A 54 14.37 5.79 -9.99
N GLN A 55 13.80 6.12 -11.14
CA GLN A 55 14.09 5.44 -12.40
C GLN A 55 15.60 5.50 -12.60
N GLN A 56 16.28 4.37 -12.41
CA GLN A 56 17.55 4.13 -13.08
C GLN A 56 17.18 3.80 -14.53
N GLU A 57 16.98 4.85 -15.32
CA GLU A 57 17.17 4.75 -16.77
C GLU A 57 18.63 4.31 -16.99
N GLY A 58 18.79 3.05 -17.38
CA GLY A 58 20.06 2.35 -17.41
C GLY A 58 20.05 1.19 -18.39
N MET A 59 19.73 1.51 -19.65
CA MET A 59 20.22 0.84 -20.86
C MET A 59 19.67 -0.57 -21.17
N GLU A 60 18.45 -0.63 -21.69
CA GLU A 60 18.08 -1.67 -22.66
C GLU A 60 18.35 -1.11 -24.06
N GLY A 61 19.48 -1.51 -24.64
CA GLY A 61 19.88 -1.19 -26.01
C GLY A 61 20.28 -2.46 -26.74
N SER A 62 19.28 -3.26 -27.12
CA SER A 62 19.42 -4.37 -28.06
C SER A 62 18.46 -4.11 -29.22
N GLY A 63 18.99 -3.93 -30.44
CA GLY A 63 18.15 -3.74 -31.63
C GLY A 63 18.83 -3.00 -32.79
N THR A 64 19.47 -3.78 -33.65
CA THR A 64 20.08 -3.47 -34.95
C THR A 64 19.17 -2.68 -35.92
N GLN A 65 19.69 -1.72 -36.70
CA GLN A 65 19.35 -1.59 -38.12
C GLN A 65 20.28 -0.65 -38.94
N SER A 66 20.74 -1.22 -40.06
CA SER A 66 21.18 -0.64 -41.36
C SER A 66 22.30 0.38 -41.45
#